data_AF-X1BPY6-F1
#
_entry.id   AF-X1BPY6-F1
#
_cell.length_a   1.000
_cell.length_b   1.000
_cell.length_c   1.000
_cell.angle_alpha   90.00
_cell.angle_beta   90.00
_cell.angle_gamma   90.00
#
_symmetry.space_group_name_H-M   'P 1'
#
loop_
_entity.id
_entity.type
_entity.pdbx_description
1 polymer ?
#
loop_
_entity_poly.entity_id
_entity_poly.type
_entity_poly.pdbx_seq_one_letter_code
_entity_poly.pdbx_strand_id
1 'polypeptide(L)'
;MAKEGSSAAKKPFWKRAIKPAIFIVIGIFIALPLFSITYYTMVRTSTPEFCASCHEIQFAYNTWKTSTHVNNAQGFVADCMDCHLPAPHDMLDFFYAKTFHGLKDVIVHFTRDEYDH
;
A
#
# COMPACT_ATOMS: atom_id res chain seq x y z
N MET A 1 -53.57 -47.76 -19.57
CA MET A 1 -53.31 -46.70 -18.58
C MET A 1 -51.80 -46.45 -18.53
N ALA A 2 -51.29 -45.52 -19.34
CA ALA A 2 -49.88 -45.13 -19.33
C ALA A 2 -49.69 -43.96 -18.35
N LYS A 3 -48.80 -44.09 -17.37
CA LYS A 3 -48.29 -42.97 -16.56
C LYS A 3 -46.98 -42.51 -17.18
N GLU A 4 -47.00 -41.34 -17.81
CA GLU A 4 -45.82 -40.66 -18.32
C GLU A 4 -44.95 -40.19 -17.15
N GLY A 5 -43.73 -40.73 -17.07
CA GLY A 5 -42.71 -40.28 -16.13
C GLY A 5 -42.10 -38.97 -16.63
N SER A 6 -42.34 -37.88 -15.90
CA SER A 6 -41.75 -36.57 -16.13
C SER A 6 -40.23 -36.61 -15.92
N SER A 7 -39.47 -36.52 -17.01
CA SER A 7 -38.01 -36.41 -16.99
C SER A 7 -37.57 -34.98 -16.67
N ALA A 8 -37.06 -34.75 -15.46
CA ALA A 8 -36.51 -33.47 -15.03
C ALA A 8 -35.30 -33.06 -15.89
N ALA A 9 -35.45 -32.04 -16.73
CA ALA A 9 -34.39 -31.51 -17.59
C ALA A 9 -33.22 -30.95 -16.73
N LYS A 10 -32.05 -31.60 -16.77
CA LYS A 10 -30.83 -31.08 -16.14
C LYS A 10 -30.41 -29.78 -16.84
N LYS A 11 -30.32 -28.67 -16.08
CA LYS A 11 -29.85 -27.38 -16.60
C LYS A 11 -28.45 -27.53 -17.25
N PRO A 12 -28.19 -26.89 -18.41
CA PRO A 12 -26.93 -27.04 -19.12
C PRO A 12 -25.76 -26.54 -18.26
N PHE A 13 -24.66 -27.28 -18.26
CA PHE A 13 -23.43 -27.02 -17.48
C PHE A 13 -22.95 -25.56 -17.59
N TRP A 14 -23.05 -24.96 -18.78
CA TRP A 14 -22.69 -23.57 -19.05
C TRP A 14 -23.51 -22.55 -18.24
N LYS A 15 -24.80 -22.80 -17.98
CA LYS A 15 -25.62 -21.92 -17.12
C LYS A 15 -25.25 -22.02 -15.64
N ARG A 16 -24.55 -23.08 -15.22
CA ARG A 16 -24.00 -23.24 -13.87
C ARG A 16 -22.65 -22.51 -13.70
N ALA A 17 -21.88 -22.38 -14.78
CA ALA A 17 -20.58 -21.70 -14.78
C ALA A 17 -20.65 -20.17 -14.95
N ILE A 18 -21.75 -19.61 -15.49
CA ILE A 18 -21.89 -18.16 -15.69
C ILE A 18 -21.93 -17.37 -14.36
N LYS A 19 -22.63 -17.87 -13.34
CA LYS A 19 -22.71 -17.19 -12.04
C LYS A 19 -21.34 -17.00 -11.37
N PRO A 20 -20.50 -18.06 -11.19
CA PRO A 20 -19.17 -17.87 -10.63
C PRO A 20 -18.26 -17.05 -11.54
N ALA A 21 -18.38 -17.16 -12.86
CA ALA A 21 -17.61 -16.33 -13.79
C ALA A 21 -17.89 -14.82 -13.60
N ILE A 22 -19.14 -14.42 -13.40
CA ILE A 22 -19.51 -13.03 -13.11
C ILE A 22 -18.87 -12.56 -11.80
N PHE A 23 -18.92 -13.36 -10.73
CA PHE A 23 -18.28 -13.00 -9.46
C PHE A 23 -16.76 -12.88 -9.56
N ILE A 24 -16.11 -13.74 -10.34
CA ILE A 24 -14.65 -13.66 -10.58
C ILE A 24 -14.32 -12.37 -11.33
N VAL A 25 -15.07 -12.05 -12.40
CA VAL A 25 -14.85 -10.83 -13.18
C VAL A 25 -15.02 -9.59 -12.30
N ILE A 26 -16.10 -9.51 -11.52
CA ILE A 26 -16.33 -8.42 -10.57
C ILE A 26 -15.19 -8.35 -9.54
N GLY A 27 -14.78 -9.50 -9.00
CA GLY A 27 -13.67 -9.58 -8.04
C GLY A 27 -12.37 -9.03 -8.61
N ILE A 28 -12.03 -9.36 -9.85
CA ILE A 28 -10.83 -8.86 -10.54
C ILE A 28 -10.92 -7.35 -10.75
N PHE A 29 -12.07 -6.85 -11.21
CA PHE A 29 -12.29 -5.41 -11.42
C PHE A 29 -12.23 -4.59 -10.13
N ILE A 30 -12.47 -5.20 -8.97
CA ILE A 30 -12.33 -4.53 -7.67
C ILE A 30 -10.92 -4.69 -7.11
N ALA A 31 -10.38 -5.91 -7.14
CA ALA A 31 -9.09 -6.23 -6.54
C ALA A 31 -7.93 -5.54 -7.26
N LEU A 32 -7.92 -5.49 -8.60
CA LEU A 32 -6.82 -4.88 -9.34
C LEU A 32 -6.67 -3.38 -9.05
N PRO A 33 -7.73 -2.53 -9.14
CA PRO A 33 -7.61 -1.13 -8.78
C PRO A 33 -7.23 -0.92 -7.32
N LEU A 34 -7.85 -1.65 -6.38
CA LEU A 34 -7.54 -1.51 -4.96
C LEU A 34 -6.08 -1.84 -4.65
N PHE A 35 -5.57 -2.96 -5.18
CA PHE A 35 -4.18 -3.35 -5.02
C PHE A 35 -3.23 -2.31 -5.65
N SER A 36 -3.54 -1.86 -6.87
CA SER A 36 -2.71 -0.90 -7.60
C SER A 36 -2.62 0.45 -6.88
N ILE A 37 -3.76 0.98 -6.41
CA ILE A 37 -3.80 2.25 -5.67
C ILE A 37 -3.06 2.11 -4.34
N THR A 38 -3.31 1.04 -3.59
CA THR A 38 -2.66 0.83 -2.29
C THR A 38 -1.15 0.73 -2.44
N TYR A 39 -0.67 -0.02 -3.42
CA TYR A 39 0.76 -0.14 -3.71
C TYR A 39 1.37 1.21 -4.12
N TYR A 40 0.70 1.93 -5.03
CA TYR A 40 1.14 3.25 -5.47
C TYR A 40 1.24 4.23 -4.30
N THR A 41 0.22 4.30 -3.45
CA THR A 41 0.22 5.17 -2.26
C THR A 41 1.31 4.76 -1.28
N MET A 42 1.55 3.46 -1.08
CA MET A 42 2.62 2.97 -0.20
C MET A 42 3.99 3.45 -0.69
N VAL A 43 4.30 3.32 -1.98
CA VAL A 43 5.58 3.79 -2.54
C VAL A 43 5.72 5.30 -2.42
N ARG A 44 4.66 6.06 -2.73
CA ARG A 44 4.69 7.54 -2.68
C ARG A 44 4.81 8.10 -1.27
N THR A 45 4.20 7.46 -0.28
CA THR A 45 4.29 7.87 1.13
C THR A 45 5.57 7.42 1.81
N SER A 46 6.54 6.92 1.03
CA SER A 46 7.80 6.37 1.52
C SER A 46 9.01 7.08 0.93
N THR A 47 8.80 8.10 0.11
CA THR A 47 9.90 8.87 -0.50
C THR A 47 10.35 10.00 0.43
N PRO A 48 11.62 10.45 0.33
CA PRO A 48 12.14 11.56 1.14
C PRO A 48 11.33 12.85 1.00
N GLU A 49 10.76 13.12 -0.17
CA GLU A 49 9.95 14.31 -0.43
C GLU A 49 8.62 14.28 0.32
N PHE A 50 8.03 13.09 0.46
CA PHE A 50 6.82 12.94 1.28
C PHE A 50 7.13 13.17 2.76
N CYS A 51 8.26 12.65 3.25
CA CYS A 51 8.68 12.91 4.63
C CYS A 51 8.88 14.42 4.88
N ALA A 52 9.43 15.14 3.90
CA ALA A 52 9.63 16.59 3.95
C ALA A 52 8.36 17.43 3.69
N SER A 53 7.18 16.81 3.57
CA SER A 53 5.92 17.55 3.39
C SER A 53 5.52 18.34 4.63
N CYS A 54 5.97 17.89 5.81
CA CYS A 54 5.77 18.58 7.08
C CYS A 54 7.00 19.44 7.40
N HIS A 55 6.79 20.61 8.00
CA HIS A 55 7.84 21.62 8.20
C HIS A 55 8.93 21.12 9.15
N GLU A 56 8.55 20.32 10.16
CA GLU A 56 9.45 19.81 11.20
C GLU A 56 10.51 18.85 10.66
N ILE A 57 10.28 18.24 9.49
CA ILE A 57 11.22 17.31 8.85
C ILE A 57 12.12 18.02 7.83
N GLN A 58 11.83 19.26 7.43
CA GLN A 58 12.57 19.93 6.35
C GLN A 58 14.06 20.08 6.65
N PHE A 59 14.44 20.34 7.91
CA PHE A 59 15.85 20.40 8.30
C PHE A 59 16.56 19.05 8.12
N ALA A 60 15.94 17.95 8.56
CA ALA A 60 16.46 16.60 8.36
C ALA A 60 16.58 16.27 6.86
N TYR A 61 15.59 16.66 6.04
CA TYR A 61 15.64 16.50 4.60
C TYR A 61 16.77 17.31 3.95
N ASN A 62 16.97 18.56 4.37
CA ASN A 62 18.03 19.42 3.84
C ASN A 62 19.43 18.91 4.17
N THR A 63 19.63 18.38 5.39
CA THR A 63 20.88 17.75 5.79
C THR A 63 21.09 16.40 5.10
N TRP A 64 20.04 15.61 4.91
CA TRP A 64 20.10 14.36 4.13
C TRP A 64 20.56 14.61 2.69
N LYS A 65 20.00 15.62 2.01
CA LYS A 65 20.36 15.99 0.62
C LYS A 65 21.84 16.30 0.42
N THR A 66 22.51 16.84 1.43
CA THR A 66 23.95 17.15 1.39
C THR A 66 24.83 16.06 2.00
N SER A 67 24.22 15.06 2.66
CA SER A 67 24.93 13.95 3.29
C SER A 67 25.42 12.90 2.29
N THR A 68 26.19 11.94 2.79
CA THR A 68 26.64 10.76 2.05
C THR A 68 25.49 9.80 1.69
N HIS A 69 24.29 9.96 2.23
CA HIS A 69 23.13 9.17 1.80
C HIS A 69 22.71 9.49 0.36
N VAL A 70 23.01 10.71 -0.11
CA VAL A 70 22.75 11.16 -1.49
C VAL A 70 24.05 11.36 -2.27
N ASN A 71 25.05 12.01 -1.67
CA ASN A 71 26.31 12.35 -2.34
C ASN A 71 27.43 11.38 -1.97
N ASN A 72 27.41 10.19 -2.55
CA ASN A 72 28.44 9.16 -2.35
C ASN A 72 29.04 8.68 -3.67
N ALA A 73 30.20 8.03 -3.58
CA ALA A 73 30.93 7.49 -4.72
C ALA A 73 30.32 6.18 -5.26
N GLN A 74 29.40 5.57 -4.51
CA GLN A 74 28.80 4.27 -4.76
C GLN A 74 27.59 4.37 -5.70
N GLY A 75 27.06 5.57 -5.93
CA GLY A 75 26.01 5.82 -6.93
C GLY A 75 24.63 5.28 -6.54
N PHE A 76 24.38 5.00 -5.27
CA PHE A 76 23.05 4.68 -4.74
C PHE A 76 22.58 5.78 -3.80
N VAL A 77 21.25 5.93 -3.70
CA VAL A 77 20.61 6.84 -2.74
C VAL A 77 19.96 5.99 -1.67
N ALA A 78 20.27 6.28 -0.40
CA ALA A 78 19.55 5.72 0.74
C ALA A 78 18.40 6.66 1.11
N ASP A 79 17.17 6.19 0.93
CA ASP A 79 15.98 6.94 1.29
C ASP A 79 15.74 6.90 2.80
N CYS A 80 14.92 7.82 3.31
CA CYS A 80 14.58 7.88 4.74
C CYS A 80 14.04 6.53 5.25
N MET A 81 13.21 5.87 4.44
CA MET A 81 12.61 4.57 4.76
C MET A 81 13.65 3.49 5.01
N ASP A 82 14.74 3.46 4.23
CA ASP A 82 15.70 2.36 4.23
C ASP A 82 16.37 2.13 5.60
N CYS A 83 16.42 3.19 6.42
CA CYS A 83 16.94 3.16 7.78
C CYS A 83 15.86 3.30 8.86
N HIS A 84 14.77 4.03 8.60
CA HIS A 84 13.76 4.34 9.62
C HIS A 84 12.58 3.35 9.69
N LEU A 85 12.37 2.54 8.65
CA LEU A 85 11.33 1.52 8.63
C LEU A 85 11.96 0.14 8.43
N PRO A 86 11.30 -0.94 8.92
CA PRO A 86 11.75 -2.29 8.64
C PRO A 86 11.68 -2.57 7.14
N ALA A 87 12.56 -3.44 6.66
CA ALA A 87 12.60 -3.78 5.24
C ALA A 87 11.30 -4.49 4.80
N PRO A 88 10.79 -4.21 3.58
CA PRO A 88 9.46 -4.67 3.13
C PRO A 88 9.35 -6.18 2.84
N HIS A 89 10.38 -6.98 3.15
CA HIS A 89 10.32 -8.44 3.03
C HIS A 89 9.33 -9.05 4.03
N ASP A 90 9.20 -8.45 5.21
CA ASP A 90 8.10 -8.72 6.12
C ASP A 90 7.02 -7.65 5.96
N MET A 91 6.02 -7.99 5.16
CA MET A 91 4.93 -7.07 4.85
C MET A 91 4.11 -6.69 6.08
N LEU A 92 3.91 -7.59 7.04
CA LEU A 92 3.07 -7.33 8.20
C LEU A 92 3.76 -6.34 9.14
N ASP A 93 5.03 -6.59 9.45
CA ASP A 93 5.82 -5.71 10.30
C ASP A 93 6.02 -4.34 9.66
N PHE A 94 6.24 -4.32 8.33
CA PHE A 94 6.32 -3.09 7.56
C PHE A 94 5.06 -2.23 7.66
N PHE A 95 3.89 -2.81 7.38
CA PHE A 95 2.64 -2.04 7.42
C PHE A 95 2.31 -1.61 8.85
N TYR A 96 2.52 -2.48 9.85
CA TYR A 96 2.30 -2.13 11.24
C TYR A 96 3.18 -0.96 11.68
N ALA A 97 4.49 -1.04 11.44
CA ALA A 97 5.44 0.01 11.78
C ALA A 97 5.12 1.31 11.03
N LYS A 98 4.91 1.24 9.70
CA LYS A 98 4.59 2.42 8.88
C LYS A 98 3.34 3.14 9.38
N THR A 99 2.27 2.40 9.67
CA THR A 99 1.02 2.97 10.16
C THR A 99 1.17 3.54 11.57
N PHE A 100 1.85 2.84 12.47
CA PHE A 100 2.05 3.29 13.84
C PHE A 100 2.90 4.57 13.92
N HIS A 101 4.05 4.58 13.23
CA HIS A 101 4.93 5.75 13.18
C HIS A 101 4.24 6.93 12.48
N GLY A 102 3.59 6.70 11.34
CA GLY A 102 2.86 7.76 10.64
C GLY A 102 1.75 8.38 11.50
N LEU A 103 0.95 7.57 12.19
CA LEU A 103 -0.10 8.08 13.09
C LEU A 103 0.50 8.86 14.26
N LYS A 104 1.56 8.35 14.87
CA LYS A 104 2.27 9.03 15.95
C LYS A 104 2.78 10.40 15.50
N ASP A 105 3.38 10.48 14.32
CA ASP A 105 3.96 11.72 13.80
C ASP A 105 2.87 12.74 13.51
N VAL A 106 1.73 12.32 12.93
CA VAL A 106 0.55 13.17 12.74
C VAL A 106 0.00 13.70 14.07
N ILE A 107 -0.12 12.84 15.08
CA ILE A 107 -0.59 13.27 16.41
C ILE A 107 0.39 14.28 17.02
N VAL A 108 1.70 14.01 16.94
CA VAL A 108 2.73 14.90 17.46
C VAL A 108 2.70 16.25 16.76
N HIS A 109 2.57 16.27 15.43
CA HIS A 109 2.44 17.50 14.64
C HIS A 109 1.32 18.42 15.12
N PHE A 110 0.16 17.85 15.51
CA PHE A 110 -0.97 18.64 15.97
C PHE A 110 -0.97 18.95 17.48
N THR A 111 -0.19 18.22 18.28
CA THR A 111 -0.26 18.32 19.75
C THR A 111 0.97 18.97 20.37
N ARG A 112 2.09 19.04 19.66
CA ARG A 112 3.32 19.65 20.14
C ARG A 112 3.60 20.91 19.33
N ASP A 113 4.13 21.91 20.02
CA ASP A 113 4.57 23.17 19.40
C ASP A 113 5.79 22.92 18.49
N GLU A 114 6.03 23.88 17.59
CA GLU A 114 7.08 23.84 16.57
C GLU A 114 8.45 23.46 17.18
N TYR A 115 9.12 22.49 16.56
CA TYR A 115 10.47 22.09 16.96
C TYR A 115 11.49 23.02 16.30
N ASP A 116 11.78 24.16 16.94
CA ASP A 116 12.81 25.10 16.47
C ASP A 116 14.21 24.45 16.59
N HIS A 117 14.92 24.37 15.46
CA HIS A 117 16.30 23.87 15.38
C HIS A 117 17.32 25.00 15.51
#